data_AF-A0A0C2GYG0-F1
#
_entry.id   AF-A0A0C2GYG0-F1
#
_cell.length_a   1.000
_cell.length_b   1.000
_cell.length_c   1.000
_cell.angle_alpha   90.00
_cell.angle_beta   90.00
_cell.angle_gamma   90.00
#
_symmetry.space_group_name_H-M   'P 1'
#
loop_
_entity.id
_entity.type
_entity.pdbx_description
1 polymer ?
#
loop_
_entity_poly.entity_id
_entity_poly.type
_entity_poly.pdbx_seq_one_letter_code
_entity_poly.pdbx_strand_id
1 'polypeptide(L)'
;MSRHCGTLPFQELPPGFVEVLPEDVIMRLRAVHENPSLTAEQQHEQIDQIMTSLPDELVERLPQPPGFENLPQSTRDQLRSIHRDKSLNWRQRAEKIRAVFDALPPHLRPQMPPPPPQFRGGMFILNFP
;
A
#
# COMPACT_ATOMS: atom_id res chain seq x y z
N MET A 1 38.37 -2.87 17.96
CA MET A 1 37.04 -3.10 18.56
C MET A 1 36.05 -3.15 17.41
N SER A 2 35.47 -4.32 17.17
CA SER A 2 34.72 -4.66 15.96
C SER A 2 33.21 -4.51 16.14
N ARG A 3 32.53 -4.15 15.03
CA ARG A 3 31.07 -4.26 14.72
C ARG A 3 30.22 -3.16 15.37
N HIS A 4 29.39 -2.40 14.64
CA HIS A 4 28.37 -2.78 13.66
C HIS A 4 28.44 -1.87 12.40
N CYS A 5 28.66 -2.43 11.21
CA CYS A 5 27.62 -2.79 10.23
C CYS A 5 26.69 -1.62 9.86
N GLY A 6 26.84 -1.13 8.63
CA GLY A 6 25.94 -0.17 8.03
C GLY A 6 24.56 -0.80 7.83
N THR A 7 23.56 -0.20 8.46
CA THR A 7 22.15 -0.44 8.13
C THR A 7 21.77 0.57 7.06
N LEU A 8 21.48 0.09 5.85
CA LEU A 8 20.85 0.91 4.81
C LEU A 8 19.57 1.54 5.41
N PRO A 9 19.34 2.86 5.26
CA PRO A 9 18.20 3.50 5.90
C PRO A 9 16.92 2.89 5.36
N PHE A 10 16.07 2.48 6.29
CA PHE A 10 14.70 2.06 6.10
C PHE A 10 14.03 2.80 4.93
N GLN A 11 13.41 2.06 4.02
CA GLN A 11 12.37 2.66 3.19
C GLN A 11 11.17 2.83 4.13
N GLU A 12 11.11 3.99 4.79
CA GLU A 12 10.14 4.27 5.85
C GLU A 12 8.70 4.05 5.38
N LEU A 13 7.80 3.77 6.33
CA LEU A 13 6.36 3.80 6.07
C LEU A 13 6.00 5.07 5.29
N PRO A 14 4.98 5.04 4.41
CA PRO A 14 4.63 6.20 3.62
C PRO A 14 4.42 7.44 4.52
N PRO A 15 4.81 8.64 4.06
CA PRO A 15 4.66 9.86 4.85
C PRO A 15 3.22 10.01 5.36
N GLY A 16 3.06 10.35 6.64
CA GLY A 16 1.75 10.53 7.27
C GLY A 16 1.11 9.25 7.84
N PHE A 17 1.69 8.06 7.62
CA PHE A 17 1.17 6.81 8.20
C PHE A 17 1.52 6.68 9.69
N VAL A 18 2.70 7.14 10.10
CA VAL A 18 3.20 7.01 11.48
C VAL A 18 2.37 7.84 12.45
N GLU A 19 1.82 8.96 11.98
CA GLU A 19 1.01 9.90 12.75
C GLU A 19 -0.43 9.43 12.96
N VAL A 20 -0.89 8.46 12.14
CA VAL A 20 -2.28 7.98 12.15
C VAL A 20 -2.37 6.57 12.73
N LEU A 21 -1.41 5.69 12.40
CA LEU A 21 -1.45 4.30 12.81
C LEU A 21 -0.93 4.12 14.25
N PRO A 22 -1.56 3.24 15.04
CA PRO A 22 -1.04 2.81 16.33
C PRO A 22 0.36 2.19 16.22
N GLU A 23 1.17 2.33 17.27
CA GLU A 23 2.54 1.82 17.31
C GLU A 23 2.60 0.30 17.09
N ASP A 24 1.65 -0.47 17.65
CA ASP A 24 1.59 -1.92 17.47
C ASP A 24 1.33 -2.30 15.99
N VAL A 25 0.48 -1.54 15.30
CA VAL A 25 0.20 -1.73 13.87
C VAL A 25 1.45 -1.42 13.05
N ILE A 26 2.13 -0.33 13.36
CA ILE A 26 3.39 0.07 12.72
C ILE A 26 4.45 -1.03 12.88
N MET A 27 4.61 -1.57 14.09
CA MET A 27 5.53 -2.67 14.37
C MET A 27 5.18 -3.92 13.57
N ARG A 28 3.90 -4.27 13.46
CA ARG A 28 3.44 -5.42 12.66
C ARG A 28 3.72 -5.23 11.17
N LEU A 29 3.45 -4.05 10.62
CA LEU A 29 3.75 -3.73 9.21
C LEU A 29 5.25 -3.85 8.93
N ARG A 30 6.10 -3.33 9.84
CA ARG A 30 7.56 -3.46 9.75
C ARG A 30 8.01 -4.91 9.80
N ALA A 31 7.48 -5.70 10.74
CA ALA A 31 7.83 -7.10 10.88
C ALA A 31 7.51 -7.92 9.62
N VAL A 32 6.39 -7.64 8.95
CA VAL A 32 6.05 -8.31 7.68
C VAL A 32 7.01 -7.93 6.55
N HIS A 33 7.32 -6.63 6.44
CA HIS A 33 8.23 -6.12 5.42
C HIS A 33 9.67 -6.66 5.58
N GLU A 34 10.15 -6.73 6.82
CA GLU A 34 11.52 -7.19 7.13
C GLU A 34 11.66 -8.71 7.11
N ASN A 35 10.57 -9.47 7.07
CA ASN A 35 10.63 -10.92 7.14
C ASN A 35 11.17 -11.51 5.83
N PRO A 36 12.42 -12.03 5.82
CA PRO A 36 13.04 -12.56 4.60
C PRO A 36 12.48 -13.93 4.21
N SER A 37 11.68 -14.55 5.08
CA SER A 37 11.06 -15.85 4.83
C SER A 37 9.73 -15.75 4.08
N LEU A 38 9.19 -14.54 3.88
CA LEU A 38 7.94 -14.33 3.15
C LEU A 38 8.22 -14.05 1.68
N THR A 39 7.41 -14.63 0.80
CA THR A 39 7.37 -14.19 -0.60
C THR A 39 6.70 -12.82 -0.70
N ALA A 40 6.91 -12.11 -1.81
CA ALA A 40 6.26 -10.83 -2.04
C ALA A 40 4.72 -10.95 -1.94
N GLU A 41 4.11 -12.00 -2.50
CA GLU A 41 2.67 -12.22 -2.40
C GLU A 41 2.21 -12.40 -0.94
N GLN A 42 2.96 -13.17 -0.14
CA GLN A 42 2.65 -13.38 1.27
C GLN A 42 2.82 -12.10 2.09
N GLN A 43 3.80 -11.25 1.76
CA GLN A 43 3.96 -9.95 2.39
C GLN A 43 2.76 -9.05 2.11
N HIS A 44 2.31 -8.96 0.85
CA HIS A 44 1.11 -8.18 0.49
C HIS A 44 -0.14 -8.71 1.20
N GLU A 45 -0.32 -10.04 1.25
CA GLU A 45 -1.45 -10.64 1.94
C GLU A 45 -1.46 -10.31 3.44
N GLN A 46 -0.32 -10.41 4.12
CA GLN A 46 -0.23 -10.08 5.54
C GLN A 46 -0.41 -8.57 5.79
N ILE A 47 0.12 -7.72 4.92
CA ILE A 47 -0.11 -6.26 4.99
C ILE A 47 -1.60 -5.95 4.79
N ASP A 48 -2.25 -6.53 3.79
CA ASP A 48 -3.69 -6.33 3.53
C ASP A 48 -4.53 -6.82 4.70
N GLN A 49 -4.19 -7.95 5.34
CA GLN A 49 -4.86 -8.42 6.55
C GLN A 49 -4.70 -7.43 7.72
N ILE A 50 -3.49 -6.88 7.94
CA ILE A 50 -3.25 -5.85 8.96
C ILE A 50 -4.14 -4.64 8.67
N MET A 51 -4.12 -4.11 7.45
CA MET A 51 -4.89 -2.93 7.06
C MET A 51 -6.41 -3.17 7.10
N THR A 52 -6.86 -4.37 6.72
CA THR A 52 -8.28 -4.77 6.75
C THR A 52 -8.78 -4.88 8.19
N SER A 53 -7.93 -5.29 9.14
CA SER A 53 -8.27 -5.35 10.56
C SER A 53 -8.39 -3.98 11.25
N LEU A 54 -7.94 -2.90 10.61
CA LEU A 54 -8.02 -1.55 11.17
C LEU A 54 -9.48 -1.03 11.21
N PRO A 55 -9.84 -0.26 12.24
CA PRO A 55 -11.08 0.52 12.27
C PRO A 55 -11.16 1.49 11.08
N ASP A 56 -12.36 1.64 10.53
CA ASP A 56 -12.59 2.51 9.37
C ASP A 56 -12.21 3.97 9.66
N GLU A 57 -12.38 4.45 10.89
CA GLU A 57 -11.96 5.78 11.33
C GLU A 57 -10.45 6.02 11.18
N LEU A 58 -9.62 5.01 11.43
CA LEU A 58 -8.18 5.13 11.23
C LEU A 58 -7.83 5.12 9.74
N VAL A 59 -8.48 4.26 8.96
CA VAL A 59 -8.27 4.18 7.51
C VAL A 59 -8.67 5.49 6.83
N GLU A 60 -9.74 6.13 7.29
CA GLU A 60 -10.19 7.44 6.78
C GLU A 60 -9.21 8.58 7.05
N ARG A 61 -8.46 8.49 8.14
CA ARG A 61 -7.46 9.50 8.54
C ARG A 61 -6.13 9.35 7.81
N LEU A 62 -5.91 8.21 7.14
CA LEU A 62 -4.68 8.01 6.38
C LEU A 62 -4.55 9.06 5.27
N PRO A 63 -3.32 9.56 5.03
CA PRO A 63 -3.09 10.53 3.97
C PRO A 63 -3.45 9.91 2.62
N GLN A 64 -4.12 10.71 1.78
CA GLN A 64 -4.41 10.30 0.41
C GLN A 64 -3.12 10.36 -0.42
N PRO A 65 -2.98 9.47 -1.42
CA PRO A 65 -1.82 9.53 -2.29
C PRO A 65 -1.81 10.84 -3.10
N PRO A 66 -0.63 11.38 -3.46
CA PRO A 66 -0.53 12.59 -4.25
C PRO A 66 -1.33 12.50 -5.56
N GLY A 67 -2.11 13.53 -5.87
CA GLY A 67 -2.92 13.59 -7.09
C GLY A 67 -4.24 12.83 -7.01
N PHE A 68 -4.59 12.20 -5.87
CA PHE A 68 -5.89 11.56 -5.68
C PHE A 68 -7.05 12.55 -5.74
N GLU A 69 -6.80 13.80 -5.37
CA GLU A 69 -7.71 14.94 -5.49
C GLU A 69 -8.08 15.27 -6.95
N ASN A 70 -7.26 14.87 -7.92
CA ASN A 70 -7.53 15.09 -9.35
C ASN A 70 -8.52 14.07 -9.94
N LEU A 71 -8.82 12.99 -9.21
CA LEU A 71 -9.78 11.98 -9.64
C LEU A 71 -11.22 12.50 -9.50
N PRO A 72 -12.14 12.14 -10.42
CA PRO A 72 -13.55 12.47 -10.28
C PRO A 72 -14.12 11.97 -8.95
N GLN A 73 -15.03 12.73 -8.33
CA GLN A 73 -15.63 12.37 -7.04
C GLN A 73 -16.20 10.94 -7.03
N SER A 74 -16.92 10.55 -8.09
CA SER A 74 -17.47 9.21 -8.24
C SER A 74 -16.40 8.12 -8.23
N THR A 75 -15.25 8.37 -8.86
CA THR A 75 -14.10 7.46 -8.86
C THR A 75 -13.50 7.34 -7.46
N ARG A 76 -13.33 8.45 -6.74
CA ARG A 76 -12.81 8.43 -5.37
C ARG A 76 -13.72 7.63 -4.43
N ASP A 77 -15.04 7.78 -4.59
CA ASP A 77 -16.01 7.05 -3.78
C ASP A 77 -16.02 5.55 -4.11
N GLN A 78 -15.89 5.18 -5.39
CA GLN A 78 -15.72 3.78 -5.79
C GLN A 78 -14.44 3.17 -5.19
N LEU A 79 -13.31 3.88 -5.29
CA LEU A 79 -12.04 3.43 -4.69
C LEU A 79 -12.18 3.28 -3.17
N ARG A 80 -12.79 4.24 -2.49
CA ARG A 80 -13.03 4.17 -1.04
C ARG A 80 -13.90 2.97 -0.66
N SER A 81 -14.96 2.70 -1.42
CA SER A 81 -15.80 1.52 -1.21
C SER A 81 -15.00 0.23 -1.36
N ILE A 82 -14.15 0.13 -2.39
CA ILE A 82 -13.31 -1.05 -2.61
C ILE A 82 -12.31 -1.23 -1.47
N HIS A 83 -11.72 -0.17 -0.92
CA HIS A 83 -10.78 -0.27 0.20
C HIS A 83 -11.45 -0.67 1.52
N ARG A 84 -12.73 -0.29 1.74
CA ARG A 84 -13.49 -0.65 2.95
C ARG A 84 -14.08 -2.04 2.91
N ASP A 85 -14.23 -2.61 1.73
CA ASP A 85 -14.82 -3.93 1.57
C ASP A 85 -13.91 -5.00 2.20
N LYS A 86 -14.29 -5.45 3.39
CA LYS A 86 -13.57 -6.47 4.18
C LYS A 86 -13.80 -7.89 3.64
N SER A 87 -14.71 -8.07 2.67
CA SER A 87 -14.94 -9.37 2.03
C SER A 87 -13.94 -9.70 0.93
N LEU A 88 -13.21 -8.69 0.45
CA LEU A 88 -12.20 -8.84 -0.59
C LEU A 88 -10.85 -9.21 0.01
N ASN A 89 -10.17 -10.15 -0.64
CA ASN A 89 -8.73 -10.33 -0.43
C ASN A 89 -7.91 -9.31 -1.25
N TRP A 90 -6.62 -9.22 -0.96
CA TRP A 90 -5.71 -8.27 -1.60
C TRP A 90 -5.72 -8.34 -3.15
N ARG A 91 -5.83 -9.54 -3.74
CA ARG A 91 -5.85 -9.73 -5.21
C ARG A 91 -7.12 -9.15 -5.81
N GLN A 92 -8.26 -9.51 -5.24
CA GLN A 92 -9.57 -9.02 -5.67
C GLN A 92 -9.69 -7.50 -5.51
N ARG A 93 -9.13 -6.97 -4.42
CA ARG A 93 -9.06 -5.52 -4.16
C ARG A 93 -8.24 -4.82 -5.25
N ALA A 94 -7.05 -5.35 -5.55
CA ALA A 94 -6.16 -4.82 -6.58
C ALA A 94 -6.81 -4.86 -7.98
N GLU A 95 -7.45 -5.97 -8.35
CA GLU A 95 -8.17 -6.12 -9.62
C GLU A 95 -9.31 -5.11 -9.76
N LYS A 96 -10.12 -4.92 -8.70
CA LYS A 96 -11.21 -3.94 -8.71
C LYS A 96 -10.69 -2.50 -8.82
N ILE A 97 -9.62 -2.16 -8.10
CA ILE A 97 -8.97 -0.84 -8.21
C ILE A 97 -8.44 -0.62 -9.63
N ARG A 98 -7.79 -1.63 -10.22
CA ARG A 98 -7.30 -1.60 -11.60
C ARG A 98 -8.43 -1.33 -12.58
N ALA A 99 -9.55 -2.05 -12.46
CA ALA A 99 -10.72 -1.87 -13.31
C ALA A 99 -11.30 -0.44 -13.22
N VAL A 100 -11.34 0.15 -12.03
CA VAL A 100 -11.74 1.55 -11.84
C VAL A 100 -10.81 2.49 -12.61
N PHE A 101 -9.48 2.31 -12.52
CA PHE A 101 -8.53 3.13 -13.26
C PHE A 101 -8.55 2.89 -14.78
N ASP A 102 -8.77 1.67 -15.24
CA ASP A 102 -8.88 1.36 -16.68
C ASP A 102 -10.10 2.02 -17.32
N ALA A 103 -11.20 2.15 -16.57
CA ALA A 103 -12.39 2.87 -17.00
C ALA A 103 -12.20 4.40 -17.08
N LEU A 104 -11.14 4.95 -16.47
CA LEU A 104 -10.86 6.39 -16.56
C LEU A 104 -10.31 6.78 -17.93
N PRO A 105 -10.63 8.00 -18.41
CA PRO A 105 -9.91 8.63 -19.51
C PRO A 105 -8.40 8.64 -19.27
N PRO A 106 -7.56 8.43 -20.30
CA PRO A 106 -6.10 8.30 -20.13
C PRO A 106 -5.45 9.46 -19.36
N HIS A 107 -5.93 10.69 -19.53
CA HIS A 107 -5.39 11.88 -18.87
C HIS A 107 -5.72 11.97 -17.36
N LEU A 108 -6.66 11.15 -16.86
CA LEU A 108 -7.03 11.06 -15.44
C LEU A 108 -6.47 9.81 -14.77
N ARG A 109 -5.80 8.92 -15.52
CA ARG A 109 -5.21 7.72 -14.95
C ARG A 109 -3.97 8.12 -14.12
N PRO A 110 -3.78 7.52 -12.93
CA PRO A 110 -2.58 7.76 -12.16
C PRO A 110 -1.36 7.33 -12.97
N GLN A 111 -0.40 8.24 -13.11
CA GLN A 111 0.90 7.93 -13.71
C GLN A 111 1.69 7.12 -12.69
N MET A 112 1.88 5.83 -12.96
CA MET A 112 2.67 4.99 -12.07
C MET A 112 4.12 5.48 -12.07
N PRO A 113 4.74 5.67 -10.90
CA PRO A 113 6.16 5.99 -10.85
C PRO A 113 6.96 4.85 -11.50
N PRO A 114 8.11 5.15 -12.14
CA PRO A 114 8.97 4.10 -12.67
C PRO A 114 9.37 3.14 -11.52
N PRO A 115 9.44 1.83 -11.79
CA PRO A 115 9.87 0.87 -10.77
C PRO A 115 11.26 1.27 -10.29
N PRO A 116 11.54 1.30 -8.97
CA PRO A 116 12.83 1.78 -8.52
C PRO A 116 13.96 0.81 -8.92
N PRO A 117 15.19 1.29 -9.16
CA PRO A 117 16.27 0.51 -9.78
C PRO A 117 16.79 -0.66 -8.93
N GLN A 118 16.40 -0.74 -7.65
CA GLN A 118 16.87 -1.72 -6.67
C GLN A 118 15.92 -2.91 -6.46
N PHE A 119 14.79 -2.95 -7.16
CA PHE A 119 13.76 -3.98 -7.02
C PHE A 119 14.05 -5.23 -7.86
N ARG A 120 15.13 -5.94 -7.52
CA ARG A 120 15.29 -7.37 -7.85
C ARG A 120 14.64 -8.30 -6.80
N GLY A 121 13.92 -7.74 -5.83
CA GLY A 121 13.08 -8.48 -4.90
C GLY A 121 12.28 -7.56 -4.00
N GLY A 122 10.95 -7.54 -4.19
CA GLY A 122 9.97 -7.16 -3.16
C GLY A 122 9.72 -5.66 -2.94
N MET A 123 8.50 -5.23 -3.30
CA MET A 123 7.68 -4.22 -2.58
C MET A 123 7.73 -2.75 -3.02
N PHE A 124 7.03 -2.46 -4.12
CA PHE A 124 6.09 -1.32 -4.35
C PHE A 124 5.65 -1.32 -5.82
N ILE A 125 5.67 -2.50 -6.43
CA ILE A 125 5.21 -2.68 -7.79
C ILE A 125 3.73 -3.03 -7.69
N LEU A 126 2.90 -2.07 -8.07
CA LEU A 126 1.65 -2.34 -8.77
C LEU A 126 1.98 -3.04 -10.12
N ASN A 127 2.67 -4.18 -10.04
CA ASN A 127 2.97 -5.05 -11.16
C ASN A 127 2.16 -6.30 -10.90
N PHE A 128 0.92 -6.29 -11.38
CA PHE A 128 0.13 -7.49 -11.56
C PHE A 128 0.05 -7.74 -13.07
N PRO A 129 0.17 -9.02 -13.48
CA PRO A 129 0.60 -9.48 -14.81
C PRO A 129 -0.21 -8.94 -16.00
#